data_AF-A0A432UWM8-F1
#
_entry.id   AF-A0A432UWM8-F1
#
_cell.length_a   1.000
_cell.length_b   1.000
_cell.length_c   1.000
_cell.angle_alpha   90.00
_cell.angle_beta   90.00
_cell.angle_gamma   90.00
#
_symmetry.space_group_name_H-M   'P 1'
#
loop_
_entity.id
_entity.type
_entity.pdbx_description
1 polymer ?
#
loop_
_entity_poly.entity_id
_entity_poly.type
_entity_poly.pdbx_seq_one_letter_code
_entity_poly.pdbx_strand_id
1 'polypeptide(L)'
;MAQEKSKNTTKERFKKRLASAAIFIMLAAFLAYEEPTIEIAWVTAILLLTIYLFAFEVVDVDVAAVSIMVILGLTSLFAPIMGLEKGLVDPEHLFDGFSSNAVMSIIAVMIIGAGLDKTGIMSKVAAFILQVGGTS
;
A
#
# COMPACT_ATOMS: atom_id res chain seq x y z
N MET A 1 -6.28 10.99 35.17
CA MET A 1 -5.32 9.88 34.98
C MET A 1 -5.47 9.11 33.67
N ALA A 2 -6.67 8.83 33.15
CA ALA A 2 -6.82 8.10 31.87
C ALA A 2 -6.36 8.89 30.61
N GLN A 3 -6.52 10.21 30.61
CA GLN A 3 -6.16 11.07 29.46
C GLN A 3 -4.63 11.23 29.26
N GLU A 4 -3.86 11.17 30.34
CA GLU A 4 -2.40 11.33 30.30
C GLU A 4 -1.68 10.08 29.77
N LYS A 5 -2.24 8.89 30.06
CA LYS A 5 -1.73 7.60 29.58
C LYS A 5 -1.93 7.44 28.07
N SER A 6 -3.04 7.94 27.51
CA SER A 6 -3.33 7.90 26.06
C SER A 6 -2.43 8.84 25.25
N LYS A 7 -2.09 10.02 25.78
CA LYS A 7 -1.22 10.99 25.08
C LYS A 7 0.23 10.49 24.96
N ASN A 8 0.72 9.75 25.95
CA ASN A 8 2.06 9.18 25.94
C ASN A 8 2.23 8.02 24.95
N THR A 9 1.21 7.17 24.76
CA THR A 9 1.29 6.05 23.81
C THR A 9 1.30 6.50 22.35
N THR A 10 0.55 7.55 22.00
CA THR A 10 0.58 8.13 20.64
C THR A 10 1.92 8.80 20.33
N LYS A 11 2.50 9.53 21.30
CA LYS A 11 3.80 10.19 21.14
C LYS A 11 4.93 9.18 20.97
N GLU A 12 4.92 8.08 21.73
CA GLU A 12 5.89 7.00 21.60
C GLU A 12 5.75 6.24 20.26
N ARG A 13 4.51 6.00 19.79
CA ARG A 13 4.28 5.40 18.47
C ARG A 13 4.81 6.29 17.35
N PHE A 14 4.60 7.61 17.46
CA PHE A 14 5.12 8.59 16.51
C PHE A 14 6.66 8.65 16.50
N LYS A 15 7.32 8.62 17.67
CA LYS A 15 8.79 8.54 17.76
C LYS A 15 9.33 7.27 17.11
N LYS A 16 8.69 6.12 17.32
CA LYS A 16 9.09 4.85 16.70
C LYS A 16 8.96 4.89 15.18
N ARG A 17 7.88 5.49 14.66
CA ARG A 17 7.70 5.74 13.22
C ARG A 17 8.80 6.66 12.67
N LEU A 18 9.11 7.74 13.39
CA LEU A 18 10.17 8.65 12.98
C LEU A 18 11.56 7.97 12.96
N ALA A 19 11.82 7.10 13.95
CA ALA A 19 13.05 6.31 14.00
C ALA A 19 13.14 5.29 12.86
N SER A 20 12.04 4.59 12.52
CA SER A 20 12.02 3.67 11.39
C SER A 20 12.13 4.40 10.04
N ALA A 21 11.61 5.63 9.92
CA ALA A 21 11.82 6.45 8.73
C ALA A 21 13.31 6.71 8.46
N ALA A 22 14.10 6.98 9.50
CA ALA A 22 15.54 7.18 9.34
C ALA A 22 16.25 5.93 8.80
N ILE A 23 15.83 4.73 9.24
CA ILE A 23 16.36 3.45 8.74
C ILE A 23 15.99 3.27 7.27
N PHE A 24 14.73 3.52 6.90
CA PHE A 24 14.27 3.40 5.51
C PHE A 24 14.96 4.41 4.58
N ILE A 25 15.20 5.64 5.04
CA ILE A 25 15.95 6.64 4.28
C ILE A 25 17.40 6.19 4.08
N MET A 26 18.04 5.66 5.13
CA MET A 26 19.41 5.15 5.02
C MET A 26 19.48 3.96 4.06
N LEU A 27 18.51 3.05 4.12
CA LEU A 27 18.40 1.92 3.20
C LEU A 27 18.15 2.39 1.76
N ALA A 28 17.27 3.37 1.56
CA ALA A 28 17.00 3.93 0.24
C ALA A 28 18.23 4.62 -0.35
N ALA A 29 18.98 5.39 0.45
CA ALA A 29 20.22 6.02 0.01
C ALA A 29 21.32 4.99 -0.29
N PHE A 30 21.43 3.94 0.51
CA PHE A 30 22.36 2.84 0.27
C PHE A 30 22.04 2.13 -1.05
N LEU A 31 20.78 1.75 -1.26
CA LEU A 31 20.37 1.09 -2.50
C LEU A 31 20.53 2.01 -3.71
N ALA A 32 20.09 3.27 -3.61
CA ALA A 32 20.23 4.25 -4.69
C ALA A 32 21.69 4.51 -5.10
N TYR A 33 22.66 4.31 -4.20
CA TYR A 33 24.08 4.42 -4.53
C TYR A 33 24.63 3.21 -5.31
N GLU A 34 24.08 2.02 -5.07
CA GLU A 34 24.46 0.78 -5.76
C GLU A 34 23.77 0.63 -7.13
N GLU A 35 22.62 1.28 -7.34
CA GLU A 35 21.88 1.18 -8.59
C GLU A 35 22.63 1.85 -9.77
N PRO A 36 22.65 1.21 -10.96
CA PRO A 36 23.42 1.70 -12.11
C PRO A 36 22.76 2.88 -12.82
N THR A 37 21.46 3.12 -12.64
CA THR A 37 20.73 4.20 -13.33
C THR A 37 19.87 5.02 -12.37
N ILE A 38 19.67 6.29 -12.73
CA ILE A 38 18.93 7.27 -11.93
C ILE A 38 17.45 6.90 -11.85
N GLU A 39 16.89 6.31 -12.93
CA GLU A 39 15.52 5.80 -12.98
C GLU A 39 15.30 4.75 -11.89
N ILE A 40 16.19 3.74 -11.82
CA ILE A 40 16.05 2.66 -10.85
C ILE A 40 16.21 3.19 -9.42
N ALA A 41 17.15 4.13 -9.21
CA ALA A 41 17.30 4.78 -7.91
C ALA A 41 15.99 5.45 -7.42
N TRP A 42 15.28 6.18 -8.30
CA TRP A 42 14.00 6.80 -7.96
C TRP A 42 12.87 5.78 -7.77
N VAL A 43 12.77 4.76 -8.64
CA VAL A 43 11.75 3.70 -8.52
C VAL A 43 11.94 2.95 -7.20
N THR A 44 13.17 2.58 -6.86
CA THR A 44 13.50 1.89 -5.60
C THR A 44 13.19 2.77 -4.39
N ALA A 45 13.48 4.08 -4.44
CA ALA A 45 13.13 5.01 -3.38
C ALA A 45 11.60 5.10 -3.16
N ILE A 46 10.82 5.19 -4.24
CA ILE A 46 9.34 5.22 -4.18
C ILE A 46 8.79 3.87 -3.69
N LEU A 47 9.39 2.75 -4.10
CA LEU A 47 9.01 1.42 -3.65
C LEU A 47 9.20 1.27 -2.13
N LEU A 48 10.37 1.67 -1.61
CA LEU A 48 10.65 1.64 -0.18
C LEU A 48 9.74 2.58 0.60
N LEU A 49 9.43 3.76 0.05
CA LEU A 49 8.43 4.67 0.62
C LEU A 49 7.06 3.98 0.69
N THR A 50 6.63 3.31 -0.37
CA THR A 50 5.33 2.60 -0.43
C THR A 50 5.28 1.48 0.62
N ILE A 51 6.34 0.67 0.71
CA ILE A 51 6.47 -0.38 1.72
C ILE A 51 6.42 0.22 3.13
N TYR A 52 7.12 1.33 3.37
CA TYR A 52 7.11 2.02 4.66
C TYR A 52 5.71 2.52 5.04
N LEU A 53 4.99 3.15 4.11
CA LEU A 53 3.64 3.66 4.38
C LEU A 53 2.67 2.54 4.74
N PHE A 54 2.73 1.41 4.03
CA PHE A 54 1.88 0.24 4.28
C PHE A 54 2.28 -0.53 5.54
N ALA A 55 3.56 -0.87 5.71
CA ALA A 55 4.02 -1.72 6.82
C ALA A 55 3.89 -1.06 8.20
N PHE A 56 4.02 0.26 8.27
CA PHE A 56 3.89 1.01 9.53
C PHE A 56 2.51 1.68 9.70
N GLU A 57 1.60 1.47 8.73
CA GLU A 57 0.25 2.05 8.68
C GLU A 57 0.29 3.55 9.03
N VAL A 58 1.21 4.29 8.39
CA VAL A 58 1.46 5.70 8.72
C VAL A 58 0.21 6.54 8.46
N VAL A 59 -0.45 6.24 7.34
CA VAL A 59 -1.76 6.72 6.90
C VAL A 59 -2.61 5.53 6.46
N ASP A 60 -3.90 5.73 6.28
CA ASP A 60 -4.81 4.70 5.77
C ASP A 60 -4.35 4.18 4.40
N VAL A 61 -4.57 2.89 4.14
CA VAL A 61 -4.07 2.19 2.94
C VAL A 61 -4.52 2.89 1.65
N ASP A 62 -5.77 3.34 1.61
CA ASP A 62 -6.34 4.05 0.45
C ASP A 62 -5.63 5.39 0.21
N VAL A 63 -5.39 6.15 1.29
CA VAL A 63 -4.71 7.46 1.22
C VAL A 63 -3.25 7.28 0.80
N ALA A 64 -2.56 6.26 1.33
CA ALA A 64 -1.21 5.92 0.91
C ALA A 64 -1.15 5.55 -0.57
N ALA A 65 -2.06 4.69 -1.05
CA ALA A 65 -2.10 4.28 -2.45
C ALA A 65 -2.28 5.48 -3.39
N VAL A 66 -3.29 6.33 -3.15
CA VAL A 66 -3.54 7.53 -3.95
C VAL A 66 -2.34 8.48 -3.90
N SER A 67 -1.71 8.65 -2.73
CA SER A 67 -0.52 9.51 -2.59
C SER A 67 0.65 9.02 -3.46
N ILE A 68 0.92 7.71 -3.47
CA ILE A 68 1.98 7.13 -4.30
C ILE A 68 1.66 7.28 -5.78
N MET A 69 0.40 7.07 -6.19
CA MET A 69 -0.01 7.28 -7.58
C MET A 69 0.19 8.73 -8.02
N VAL A 70 -0.19 9.69 -7.19
CA VAL A 70 0.03 11.12 -7.46
C VAL A 70 1.52 11.44 -7.56
N ILE A 71 2.34 10.92 -6.65
CA ILE A 71 3.81 11.10 -6.70
C ILE A 71 4.38 10.55 -8.02
N LEU A 72 3.97 9.34 -8.43
CA LEU A 72 4.37 8.73 -9.70
C LEU A 72 3.98 9.60 -10.91
N GLY A 73 2.74 10.10 -10.97
CA GLY A 73 2.29 11.00 -12.02
C GLY A 73 3.01 12.36 -12.04
N LEU A 74 3.33 12.89 -10.85
CA LEU A 74 4.12 14.13 -10.71
C LEU A 74 5.56 13.96 -11.19
N THR A 75 6.11 12.74 -11.21
CA THR A 75 7.48 12.53 -11.72
C THR A 75 7.64 12.93 -13.19
N SER A 76 6.56 12.85 -13.98
CA SER A 76 6.54 13.33 -15.37
C SER A 76 6.68 14.85 -15.49
N LEU A 77 6.18 15.60 -14.50
CA LEU A 77 6.35 17.06 -14.45
C LEU A 77 7.73 17.46 -13.94
N PHE A 78 8.26 16.72 -12.96
CA PHE A 78 9.53 17.01 -12.30
C PHE A 78 10.74 16.33 -12.95
N ALA A 79 10.56 15.55 -14.02
CA ALA A 79 11.61 14.82 -14.72
C ALA A 79 12.87 15.66 -15.04
N PRO A 80 12.75 16.92 -15.54
CA PRO A 80 13.94 17.74 -15.84
C PRO A 80 14.78 18.07 -14.61
N ILE A 81 14.16 18.16 -13.43
CA ILE A 81 14.84 18.48 -12.16
C ILE A 81 15.43 17.21 -11.53
N MET A 82 14.84 16.06 -11.81
CA MET A 82 15.30 14.75 -11.32
C MET A 82 16.43 14.13 -12.14
N GLY A 83 16.83 14.76 -13.25
CA GLY A 83 17.85 14.22 -14.17
C GLY A 83 17.32 13.09 -15.06
N LEU A 84 16.01 13.02 -15.26
CA LEU A 84 15.35 12.00 -16.06
C LEU A 84 14.98 12.56 -17.44
N GLU A 85 15.17 11.78 -18.50
CA GLU A 85 14.71 12.16 -19.86
C GLU A 85 13.19 12.15 -19.99
N LYS A 86 12.52 11.28 -19.22
CA LYS A 86 11.07 11.08 -19.19
C LYS A 86 10.62 10.84 -17.76
N GLY A 87 9.33 11.04 -17.48
CA GLY A 87 8.74 10.61 -16.22
C GLY A 87 8.90 9.10 -15.98
N LEU A 88 8.88 8.68 -14.72
CA LEU A 88 9.03 7.27 -14.36
C LEU A 88 7.86 6.42 -14.87
N VAL A 89 6.68 7.03 -15.00
CA VAL A 89 5.47 6.40 -15.51
C VAL A 89 4.73 7.39 -16.40
N ASP A 90 4.26 6.93 -17.55
CA ASP A 90 3.40 7.73 -18.42
C ASP A 90 2.05 8.02 -17.72
N PRO A 91 1.62 9.28 -17.58
CA PRO A 91 0.34 9.62 -16.97
C PRO A 91 -0.86 8.91 -17.61
N GLU A 92 -0.80 8.56 -18.91
CA GLU A 92 -1.87 7.81 -19.59
C GLU A 92 -2.00 6.38 -19.08
N HIS A 93 -0.88 5.77 -18.66
CA HIS A 93 -0.81 4.38 -18.18
C HIS A 93 -0.74 4.24 -16.66
N LEU A 94 -0.82 5.36 -15.93
CA LEU A 94 -0.69 5.38 -14.47
C LEU A 94 -1.75 4.52 -13.76
N PHE A 95 -2.94 4.37 -14.35
CA PHE A 95 -4.07 3.65 -13.77
C PHE A 95 -4.26 2.23 -14.32
N ASP A 96 -3.41 1.76 -15.22
CA ASP A 96 -3.55 0.43 -15.85
C ASP A 96 -3.50 -0.72 -14.84
N GLY A 97 -2.85 -0.51 -13.69
CA GLY A 97 -2.85 -1.49 -12.59
C GLY A 97 -4.26 -1.85 -12.09
N PHE A 98 -5.22 -0.92 -12.13
CA PHE A 98 -6.61 -1.17 -11.70
C PHE A 98 -7.40 -2.04 -12.67
N SER A 99 -6.99 -2.13 -13.93
CA SER A 99 -7.60 -3.03 -14.92
C SER A 99 -6.92 -4.40 -15.00
N SER A 100 -5.97 -4.68 -14.10
CA SER A 100 -5.27 -5.96 -14.07
C SER A 100 -6.20 -7.14 -13.74
N ASN A 101 -5.87 -8.32 -14.29
CA ASN A 101 -6.60 -9.56 -14.01
C ASN A 101 -6.73 -9.85 -12.51
N ALA A 102 -5.69 -9.52 -11.73
CA ALA A 102 -5.69 -9.73 -10.28
C ALA A 102 -6.71 -8.82 -9.59
N VAL A 103 -6.69 -7.52 -9.88
CA VAL A 103 -7.63 -6.55 -9.28
C VAL A 103 -9.07 -6.85 -9.70
N MET A 104 -9.30 -7.13 -10.98
CA MET A 104 -10.63 -7.51 -11.48
C MET A 104 -11.17 -8.78 -10.84
N SER A 105 -10.31 -9.78 -10.60
CA SER A 105 -10.69 -11.02 -9.92
C SER A 105 -11.09 -10.78 -8.46
N ILE A 106 -10.34 -9.94 -7.74
CA ILE A 106 -10.66 -9.61 -6.34
C ILE A 106 -11.98 -8.83 -6.29
N ILE A 107 -12.21 -7.87 -7.19
CA ILE A 107 -13.48 -7.15 -7.29
C ILE A 107 -14.64 -8.11 -7.56
N ALA A 108 -14.49 -9.03 -8.52
CA ALA A 108 -15.50 -10.05 -8.82
C ALA A 108 -15.80 -10.92 -7.61
N VAL A 109 -14.77 -11.38 -6.89
CA VAL A 109 -14.93 -12.16 -5.65
C VAL A 109 -15.62 -11.35 -4.55
N MET A 110 -15.30 -10.07 -4.39
CA MET A 110 -15.98 -9.18 -3.43
C MET A 110 -17.46 -9.01 -3.76
N ILE A 111 -17.81 -8.82 -5.04
CA ILE A 111 -19.21 -8.71 -5.50
C ILE A 111 -19.96 -10.03 -5.25
N ILE A 112 -19.36 -11.16 -5.62
CA ILE A 112 -19.95 -12.49 -5.40
C ILE A 112 -20.13 -12.74 -3.89
N GLY A 113 -19.12 -12.44 -3.07
CA GLY A 113 -19.19 -12.57 -1.62
C GLY A 113 -20.36 -11.78 -1.03
N ALA A 114 -20.48 -10.50 -1.38
CA ALA A 114 -21.59 -9.66 -0.95
C ALA A 114 -22.96 -10.17 -1.45
N GLY A 115 -23.02 -10.71 -2.67
CA GLY A 115 -24.23 -11.33 -3.23
C GLY A 115 -24.64 -12.62 -2.50
N LEU A 116 -23.69 -13.49 -2.19
CA LEU A 116 -23.90 -14.74 -1.44
C LEU A 116 -24.34 -14.46 0.01
N ASP A 117 -23.78 -13.43 0.63
CA ASP A 117 -24.19 -12.97 1.98
C ASP A 117 -25.61 -12.42 1.97
N LYS A 118 -25.93 -11.54 1.02
CA LYS A 118 -27.25 -10.91 0.92
C LYS A 118 -28.37 -11.91 0.65
N THR A 119 -28.07 -13.00 -0.05
CA THR A 119 -29.03 -14.09 -0.32
C THR A 119 -29.14 -15.10 0.83
N GLY A 120 -28.29 -15.01 1.86
CA GLY A 120 -28.27 -15.93 2.99
C GLY A 120 -27.71 -17.32 2.66
N ILE A 121 -27.12 -17.52 1.47
CA ILE A 121 -26.53 -18.80 1.06
C ILE A 121 -25.31 -19.10 1.93
N MET A 122 -24.50 -18.09 2.27
CA MET A 122 -23.36 -18.24 3.19
C MET A 122 -23.77 -18.86 4.53
N SER A 123 -24.91 -18.46 5.10
CA SER A 123 -25.42 -19.04 6.36
C SER A 123 -25.83 -20.51 6.20
N LYS A 124 -26.45 -20.88 5.07
CA LYS A 124 -26.83 -22.28 4.79
C LYS A 124 -25.60 -23.17 4.61
N VAL A 125 -24.59 -22.70 3.87
CA VAL A 125 -23.34 -23.43 3.67
C VAL A 125 -22.57 -23.57 4.98
N ALA A 126 -22.50 -22.52 5.80
CA ALA A 126 -21.87 -22.58 7.12
C ALA A 126 -22.54 -23.62 8.04
N ALA A 127 -23.89 -23.65 8.06
CA ALA A 127 -24.63 -24.64 8.82
C ALA A 127 -24.38 -26.07 8.31
N PHE A 128 -24.30 -26.27 6.99
CA PHE A 128 -23.96 -27.56 6.39
C PHE A 128 -22.54 -28.01 6.76
N ILE A 129 -21.54 -27.11 6.68
CA ILE A 129 -20.16 -27.41 7.08
C ILE A 129 -20.10 -27.83 8.55
N LEU A 130 -20.80 -27.12 9.45
CA LEU A 130 -20.86 -27.48 10.88
C LEU A 130 -21.54 -28.82 11.14
N GLN A 131 -22.60 -29.16 10.40
CA GLN A 131 -23.27 -30.46 10.53
C GLN A 131 -22.38 -31.63 10.10
N VAL A 132 -21.55 -31.45 9.07
CA VAL A 132 -20.69 -32.50 8.53
C VAL A 132 -19.36 -32.60 9.29
N GLY A 133 -18.77 -31.47 9.69
CA GLY A 133 -17.42 -31.41 10.28
C GLY A 133 -17.35 -31.05 11.76
N GLY A 134 -18.46 -30.62 12.39
CA GLY A 134 -18.49 -30.16 13.79
C GLY A 134 -18.88 -31.21 14.82
N THR A 135 -18.97 -32.48 14.44
CA THR A 135 -19.38 -33.60 15.30
C THR A 135 -18.22 -34.26 16.05
N SER A 136 -17.14 -33.52 16.35
CA SER A 136 -16.03 -33.95 17.21
C SER A 136 -15.53 -32.82 18.09
#